data_AF-A0A3Q2D368-F1
#
_entry.id   AF-A0A3Q2D368-F1
#
_cell.length_a   1.000
_cell.length_b   1.000
_cell.length_c   1.000
_cell.angle_alpha   90.00
_cell.angle_beta   90.00
_cell.angle_gamma   90.00
#
_symmetry.space_group_name_H-M   'P 1'
#
loop_
_entity.id
_entity.type
_entity.pdbx_description
1 polymer ?
#
loop_
_entity_poly.entity_id
_entity_poly.type
_entity_poly.pdbx_seq_one_letter_code
_entity_poly.pdbx_strand_id
1 'polypeptide(L)'
;MENLAVYHGPIGKEEGERRLGQDGRDGCYLVRDSDSVPGVFCLCVLCKGYVYTYRLHKDEAGSWAAETTPGVPKRYFRHIKNLIAAFQKRGQGIAMPLLYPVTAQRRAQTHTELEYKSLDLRCIY
;
A
#
# COMPACT_ATOMS: atom_id res chain seq x y z
N MET A 1 2.91 -9.44 -10.76
CA MET A 1 2.52 -8.99 -9.41
C MET A 1 1.01 -8.90 -9.39
N GLU A 2 0.34 -9.38 -8.34
CA GLU A 2 -1.13 -9.25 -8.26
C GLU A 2 -1.51 -7.76 -8.26
N ASN A 3 -2.51 -7.40 -9.06
CA ASN A 3 -3.00 -6.03 -9.16
C ASN A 3 -3.81 -5.70 -7.88
N LEU A 4 -3.17 -5.01 -6.94
CA LEU A 4 -3.79 -4.51 -5.72
C LEU A 4 -4.08 -3.02 -5.89
N ALA A 5 -5.35 -2.63 -5.88
CA ALA A 5 -5.74 -1.22 -5.96
C ALA A 5 -5.20 -0.35 -4.81
N VAL A 6 -4.92 -0.99 -3.66
CA VAL A 6 -4.32 -0.38 -2.46
C VAL A 6 -2.80 -0.36 -2.49
N TYR A 7 -2.16 -0.83 -3.56
CA TYR A 7 -0.71 -0.79 -3.70
C TYR A 7 -0.25 0.53 -4.31
N HIS A 8 0.61 1.22 -3.59
CA HIS A 8 1.08 2.57 -3.91
C HIS A 8 2.49 2.59 -4.50
N GLY A 9 3.14 1.44 -4.66
CA GLY A 9 4.52 1.37 -5.13
C GLY A 9 5.54 1.75 -4.05
N PRO A 10 6.74 2.20 -4.47
CA PRO A 10 7.83 2.58 -3.57
C PRO A 10 7.64 4.00 -3.02
N ILE A 11 6.51 4.22 -2.32
CA ILE A 11 6.34 5.45 -1.54
C ILE A 11 7.01 5.30 -0.18
N GLY A 12 7.63 6.39 0.28
CA GLY A 12 8.26 6.44 1.60
C GLY A 12 7.24 6.35 2.74
N LYS A 13 7.74 6.02 3.95
CA LYS A 13 6.95 6.01 5.19
C LYS A 13 6.12 7.29 5.38
N GLU A 14 6.76 8.45 5.30
CA GLU A 14 6.12 9.75 5.53
C GLU A 14 4.96 10.01 4.55
N GLU A 15 5.15 9.68 3.27
CA GLU A 15 4.11 9.82 2.25
C GLU A 15 2.93 8.86 2.50
N GLY A 16 3.21 7.65 3.00
CA GLY A 16 2.17 6.72 3.45
C GLY A 16 1.37 7.27 4.62
N GLU A 17 2.04 7.80 5.63
CA GLU A 17 1.41 8.41 6.82
C GLU A 17 0.56 9.63 6.44
N ARG A 18 1.09 10.49 5.57
CA ARG A 18 0.38 11.66 5.05
C ARG A 18 -0.93 11.27 4.35
N ARG A 19 -0.90 10.26 3.48
CA ARG A 19 -2.12 9.79 2.76
C ARG A 19 -3.16 9.20 3.69
N LEU A 20 -2.73 8.39 4.66
CA LEU A 20 -3.63 7.83 5.67
C LEU A 20 -4.22 8.94 6.56
N GLY A 21 -3.39 9.90 6.98
CA GLY A 21 -3.82 11.06 7.75
C GLY A 21 -4.80 11.97 6.99
N GLN A 22 -4.65 12.11 5.66
CA GLN A 22 -5.61 12.83 4.82
C GLN A 22 -6.98 12.16 4.73
N ASP A 23 -7.02 10.82 4.68
CA ASP A 23 -8.28 10.08 4.74
C ASP A 23 -8.92 10.18 6.14
N GLY A 24 -8.08 10.09 7.19
CA GLY A 24 -8.46 10.37 8.58
C GLY A 24 -9.39 9.35 9.23
N ARG A 25 -9.88 8.36 8.47
CA ARG A 25 -10.75 7.32 9.01
C ARG A 25 -9.94 6.21 9.67
N ASP A 26 -10.32 5.91 10.91
CA ASP A 26 -9.84 4.75 11.64
C ASP A 26 -10.11 3.46 10.85
N GLY A 27 -9.06 2.68 10.58
CA GLY A 27 -9.10 1.50 9.72
C GLY A 27 -8.85 1.77 8.24
N CYS A 28 -8.53 3.01 7.85
CA CYS A 28 -8.02 3.29 6.50
C CYS A 28 -6.63 2.67 6.32
N TYR A 29 -6.36 2.13 5.13
CA TYR A 29 -5.14 1.35 4.92
C TYR A 29 -4.61 1.43 3.48
N LEU A 30 -3.31 1.21 3.34
CA LEU A 30 -2.61 1.09 2.05
C LEU A 30 -1.44 0.11 2.14
N VAL A 31 -0.93 -0.32 0.98
CA VAL A 31 0.26 -1.16 0.85
C VAL A 31 1.33 -0.39 0.06
N ARG A 32 2.57 -0.40 0.55
CA ARG A 32 3.74 0.21 -0.10
C ARG A 32 4.93 -0.73 -0.06
N ASP A 33 5.99 -0.42 -0.81
CA ASP A 33 7.25 -1.14 -0.65
C ASP A 33 7.95 -0.74 0.66
N SER A 34 8.76 -1.64 1.19
CA SER A 34 9.63 -1.35 2.32
C SER A 34 10.82 -0.49 1.86
N ASP A 35 11.04 0.63 2.56
CA ASP A 35 12.16 1.54 2.28
C ASP A 35 13.53 0.90 2.59
N SER A 36 13.56 -0.11 3.48
CA SER A 36 14.79 -0.68 4.00
C SER A 36 15.09 -2.09 3.53
N VAL A 37 14.08 -2.84 3.05
CA VAL A 37 14.25 -4.26 2.70
C VAL A 37 13.62 -4.54 1.33
N PRO A 38 14.43 -4.77 0.30
CA PRO A 38 13.92 -5.13 -1.03
C PRO A 38 13.04 -6.38 -0.99
N GLY A 39 11.93 -6.36 -1.74
CA GLY A 39 10.99 -7.48 -1.82
C GLY A 39 10.04 -7.64 -0.63
N VAL A 40 10.14 -6.78 0.38
CA VAL A 40 9.20 -6.73 1.51
C VAL A 40 8.21 -5.59 1.29
N PHE A 41 6.95 -5.85 1.63
CA PHE A 41 5.87 -4.88 1.57
C PHE A 41 5.50 -4.39 2.97
N CYS A 42 5.01 -3.18 3.05
CA CYS A 42 4.50 -2.58 4.28
C CYS A 42 3.00 -2.37 4.11
N LEU A 43 2.20 -3.07 4.91
CA LEU A 43 0.79 -2.79 5.11
C LEU A 43 0.66 -1.75 6.22
N CYS A 44 0.15 -0.58 5.88
CA CYS A 44 -0.04 0.53 6.81
C CYS A 44 -1.53 0.73 7.08
N VAL A 45 -1.93 0.87 8.34
CA VAL A 45 -3.31 1.13 8.77
C VAL A 45 -3.36 2.24 9.83
N LEU A 46 -4.30 3.16 9.68
CA LEU A 46 -4.54 4.23 10.65
C LEU A 46 -5.42 3.72 11.80
N CYS A 47 -5.03 4.04 13.03
CA CYS A 47 -5.84 3.80 14.22
C CYS A 47 -5.54 4.87 15.27
N LYS A 48 -6.56 5.62 15.67
CA LYS A 48 -6.49 6.66 16.72
C LYS A 48 -5.36 7.67 16.49
N GLY A 49 -5.18 8.09 15.23
CA GLY A 49 -4.14 9.04 14.83
C GLY A 49 -2.73 8.45 14.69
N TYR A 50 -2.53 7.16 14.94
CA TYR A 50 -1.26 6.48 14.74
C TYR A 50 -1.31 5.53 13.54
N VAL A 51 -0.22 5.49 12.77
CA VAL A 51 -0.08 4.57 11.64
C VAL A 51 0.68 3.33 12.09
N TYR A 52 -0.03 2.20 12.11
CA TYR A 52 0.55 0.88 12.38
C TYR A 52 1.05 0.29 11.07
N THR A 53 2.30 -0.18 11.07
CA THR A 53 2.94 -0.76 9.89
C THR A 53 3.27 -2.24 10.14
N TYR A 54 2.78 -3.10 9.26
CA TYR A 54 3.01 -4.54 9.27
C TYR A 54 3.83 -4.93 8.05
N ARG A 55 4.98 -5.59 8.28
CA ARG A 55 5.81 -6.08 7.18
C ARG A 55 5.25 -7.38 6.63
N LEU A 56 5.05 -7.43 5.32
CA LEU A 56 4.61 -8.60 4.59
C LEU A 56 5.77 -9.11 3.75
N HIS A 57 6.11 -10.39 3.91
CA HIS A 57 7.15 -11.04 3.15
C HIS A 57 6.58 -12.26 2.42
N LYS A 58 7.23 -12.59 1.31
CA LYS A 58 6.98 -13.83 0.60
C LYS A 58 8.09 -14.81 0.99
N ASP A 59 7.71 -16.01 1.39
CA ASP A 59 8.66 -17.08 1.72
C ASP A 59 9.19 -17.78 0.47
N GLU A 60 10.14 -18.70 0.67
CA GLU A 60 10.77 -19.49 -0.41
C GLU A 60 9.77 -20.39 -1.14
N ALA A 61 8.71 -20.84 -0.45
CA ALA A 61 7.62 -21.62 -1.04
C ALA A 61 6.62 -20.74 -1.83
N GLY A 62 6.84 -19.43 -1.84
CA GLY A 62 6.03 -18.45 -2.54
C GLY A 62 4.74 -18.04 -1.82
N SER A 63 4.59 -18.40 -0.55
CA SER A 63 3.48 -18.00 0.31
C SER A 63 3.75 -16.67 1.01
N TRP A 64 2.70 -15.92 1.27
CA TRP A 64 2.71 -14.62 1.92
C TRP A 64 2.44 -14.75 3.41
N ALA A 65 3.23 -14.06 4.22
CA ALA A 65 3.03 -13.95 5.65
C ALA A 65 3.29 -12.52 6.14
N ALA A 66 2.56 -12.13 7.18
CA ALA A 66 2.89 -10.93 7.95
C ALA A 66 3.92 -11.27 9.02
N GLU A 67 4.79 -10.32 9.33
CA GLU A 67 5.69 -10.42 10.47
C GLU A 67 4.85 -10.37 11.77
N THR A 68 5.06 -11.37 12.62
CA THR A 68 4.38 -11.52 13.91
C THR A 68 5.39 -11.34 15.04
N THR A 69 4.90 -11.01 16.23
CA THR A 69 5.73 -11.03 17.43
C THR A 69 6.28 -12.44 17.69
N PRO A 70 7.49 -12.57 18.27
CA PRO A 70 8.05 -13.86 18.65
C PRO A 70 7.05 -14.67 19.51
N GLY A 71 6.86 -15.94 19.16
CA GLY A 71 5.92 -16.84 19.85
C GLY A 71 4.48 -16.83 19.29
N VAL A 72 4.12 -15.90 18.39
CA VAL A 72 2.83 -15.94 17.69
C VAL A 72 2.98 -16.71 16.37
N PRO A 73 2.20 -17.79 16.15
CA PRO A 73 2.26 -18.56 14.91
C PRO A 73 2.02 -17.70 13.67
N LYS A 74 2.94 -17.78 12.70
CA LYS A 74 2.78 -17.13 11.40
C LYS A 74 1.69 -17.84 10.61
N ARG A 75 0.91 -17.05 9.87
CA ARG A 75 -0.09 -17.54 8.93
C ARG A 75 0.38 -17.31 7.52
N TYR A 76 0.30 -18.36 6.72
CA TYR A 76 0.75 -18.37 5.33
C TYR A 76 -0.45 -18.34 4.39
N PHE A 77 -0.35 -17.51 3.36
CA PHE A 77 -1.40 -17.31 2.37
C PHE A 77 -0.82 -17.42 0.97
N ARG A 78 -1.46 -18.16 0.07
CA ARG A 78 -0.98 -18.29 -1.32
C ARG A 78 -0.93 -16.96 -2.08
N HIS A 79 -1.84 -16.04 -1.75
CA HIS A 79 -2.01 -14.76 -2.42
C HIS A 79 -2.06 -13.62 -1.41
N ILE A 80 -1.41 -12.49 -1.73
CA ILE A 80 -1.37 -11.32 -0.84
C ILE A 80 -2.78 -10.73 -0.60
N LYS A 81 -3.66 -10.77 -1.62
CA LYS A 81 -5.06 -10.36 -1.47
C LYS A 81 -5.80 -11.17 -0.40
N ASN A 82 -5.46 -12.45 -0.22
CA ASN A 82 -6.09 -13.31 0.79
C ASN A 82 -5.61 -12.95 2.20
N LEU A 83 -4.33 -12.58 2.33
CA LEU A 83 -3.77 -12.05 3.57
C LEU A 83 -4.49 -10.76 3.97
N ILE A 84 -4.64 -9.82 3.03
CA ILE A 84 -5.38 -8.57 3.25
C ILE A 84 -6.83 -8.87 3.65
N ALA A 85 -7.52 -9.75 2.93
CA ALA A 85 -8.89 -10.13 3.24
C ALA A 85 -9.04 -10.78 4.64
N ALA A 86 -8.03 -11.54 5.09
CA ALA A 86 -8.03 -12.06 6.45
C ALA A 86 -8.01 -10.92 7.47
N PHE A 87 -7.14 -9.92 7.28
CA PHE A 87 -6.99 -8.75 8.14
C PHE A 87 -8.16 -7.75 8.09
N GLN A 88 -9.11 -7.90 7.17
CA GLN A 88 -10.39 -7.17 7.24
C GLN A 88 -11.28 -7.64 8.39
N LYS A 89 -11.06 -8.86 8.92
CA LYS A 89 -11.82 -9.41 10.03
C LYS A 89 -11.25 -8.94 11.38
N ARG A 90 -12.13 -8.81 12.38
CA ARG A 90 -11.73 -8.51 13.77
C ARG A 90 -10.97 -9.68 14.40
N GLY A 91 -10.11 -9.37 15.37
CA GLY A 91 -9.41 -10.38 16.19
C GLY A 91 -8.32 -11.15 15.45
N GLN A 92 -7.71 -10.57 14.40
CA GLN A 92 -6.70 -11.25 13.57
C GLN A 92 -5.25 -10.90 13.97
N GLY A 93 -5.04 -10.34 15.17
CA GLY A 93 -3.71 -10.00 15.68
C GLY A 93 -3.14 -8.68 15.16
N ILE A 94 -3.95 -7.83 14.54
CA ILE A 94 -3.59 -6.46 14.15
C ILE A 94 -4.35 -5.44 15.01
N ALA A 95 -3.79 -4.24 15.13
CA ALA A 95 -4.31 -3.16 15.98
C ALA A 95 -5.69 -2.68 15.52
N MET A 96 -5.95 -2.72 14.22
CA MET A 96 -7.18 -2.25 13.60
C MET A 96 -7.53 -3.09 12.37
N PRO A 97 -8.77 -3.58 12.23
CA PRO A 97 -9.19 -4.24 11.00
C PRO A 97 -9.04 -3.32 9.80
N LEU A 98 -8.75 -3.90 8.63
CA LEU A 98 -8.69 -3.17 7.38
C LEU A 98 -10.11 -2.86 6.91
N LEU A 99 -10.52 -1.59 6.96
CA LEU A 99 -11.90 -1.18 6.66
C LEU A 99 -11.99 -0.36 5.39
N TYR A 100 -11.13 0.65 5.25
CA TYR A 100 -11.25 1.64 4.18
C TYR A 100 -10.00 1.59 3.29
N PRO A 101 -10.08 0.97 2.10
CA PRO A 101 -8.94 0.93 1.19
C PRO A 101 -8.63 2.34 0.68
N VAL A 102 -7.41 2.82 0.95
CA VAL A 102 -6.87 3.99 0.28
C VAL A 102 -6.27 3.47 -1.02
N THR A 103 -6.93 3.77 -2.14
CA THR A 103 -6.43 3.38 -3.46
C THR A 103 -5.35 4.35 -3.91
N ALA A 104 -4.32 3.83 -4.56
CA ALA A 104 -3.41 4.71 -5.28
C ALA A 104 -4.26 5.44 -6.31
N GLN A 105 -4.36 6.77 -6.20
CA GLN A 105 -4.85 7.57 -7.30
C GLN A 105 -4.02 7.12 -8.50
N ARG A 106 -4.65 6.45 -9.48
CA ARG A 106 -4.06 6.36 -10.79
C ARG A 106 -3.74 7.81 -11.08
N ARG A 107 -2.46 8.16 -11.21
CA ARG A 107 -2.11 9.32 -12.01
C ARG A 107 -2.87 9.07 -13.31
N ALA A 108 -3.99 9.76 -13.50
CA ALA A 108 -4.36 10.12 -14.85
C ALA A 108 -3.04 10.67 -15.40
N GLN A 109 -2.54 10.06 -16.45
CA GLN A 109 -1.38 10.56 -17.17
C GLN A 109 -1.80 11.90 -17.77
N THR A 110 -1.85 12.95 -16.96
CA THR A 110 -2.10 14.32 -17.39
C THR A 110 -0.83 15.10 -17.13
N HIS A 111 0.26 14.66 -17.77
CA HIS A 111 1.41 15.52 -18.00
C HIS A 111 2.32 15.00 -19.14
N THR A 112 1.80 14.78 -20.35
CA THR A 112 2.60 14.99 -21.59
C THR A 112 1.70 15.06 -22.84
N GLU A 113 0.84 16.08 -22.99
CA GLU A 113 0.18 16.33 -24.30
C GLU A 113 -0.13 17.80 -24.59
N LEU A 114 0.26 18.75 -23.72
CA LEU A 114 0.05 20.19 -23.96
C LEU A 114 1.31 20.97 -24.37
N GLU A 115 2.51 20.39 -24.25
CA GLU A 115 3.74 21.02 -24.77
C GLU A 115 3.98 20.77 -26.27
N TYR A 116 3.40 19.72 -26.86
CA TYR A 116 3.56 19.42 -28.28
C TYR A 116 2.62 20.22 -29.22
N LYS A 117 1.64 20.95 -28.68
CA LYS A 117 0.78 21.84 -29.48
C LYS A 117 1.22 23.31 -29.46
N SER A 118 2.19 23.69 -28.63
CA SER A 118 2.70 25.07 -28.56
C SER A 118 3.90 25.32 -29.48
N LEU A 119 4.61 24.28 -29.93
CA LEU A 119 5.78 24.41 -30.80
C LEU A 119 5.43 24.38 -32.29
N ASP A 120 4.22 23.95 -32.66
CA ASP A 120 3.77 23.85 -34.06
C ASP A 120 3.14 25.14 -34.62
N LEU A 121 3.12 26.22 -33.84
CA LEU A 121 2.58 27.54 -34.26
C LEU A 121 3.65 28.64 -34.36
N ARG A 122 4.94 28.29 -34.26
CA ARG A 122 6.04 29.26 -34.46
C ARG A 122 6.91 29.00 -35.68
N CYS A 123 6.54 28.05 -36.54
CA CYS A 123 7.18 27.82 -37.83
C CYS A 123 6.18 27.97 -38.98
N ILE A 124 5.65 29.19 -39.13
CA ILE A 124 5.11 29.68 -40.40
C ILE A 124 5.42 31.19 -40.43
N TYR A 125 6.69 31.47 -40.77
CA TYR A 125 7.06 32.67 -41.52
C TYR A 125 7.06 32.30 -42.99
#